data_AF-A0A496XEB9-F1
#
_entry.id   AF-A0A496XEB9-F1
#
_cell.length_a   1.000
_cell.length_b   1.000
_cell.length_c   1.000
_cell.angle_alpha   90.00
_cell.angle_beta   90.00
_cell.angle_gamma   90.00
#
_symmetry.space_group_name_H-M   'P 1'
#
loop_
_entity.id
_entity.type
_entity.pdbx_description
1 polymer ?
#
loop_
_entity_poly.entity_id
_entity_poly.type
_entity_poly.pdbx_seq_one_letter_code
_entity_poly.pdbx_strand_id
1 'polypeptide(L)'
;MCGIVGVLQYKSEVPVDVRERALRILFSEALIKTETRGEDATGVYQVHSDGDWMMTKKGVKSSEWAYTRANDEDHMVYQDLMDTWSAHASPMTALVGHCRKATVGSKGADNNDNHPFAIQVDEKNALLGIHNGTLDNHEIIIDKL
;
A
#
# COMPACT_ATOMS: atom_id res chain seq x y z
N MET A 1 -11.26 12.96 3.77
CA MET A 1 -9.83 13.27 4.00
C MET A 1 -9.14 11.93 4.09
N CYS A 2 -8.15 11.61 3.26
CA CYS A 2 -7.56 10.27 3.17
C CYS A 2 -7.10 9.67 4.51
N GLY A 3 -6.83 8.37 4.49
CA GLY A 3 -6.29 7.63 5.62
C GLY A 3 -4.99 6.91 5.26
N ILE A 4 -4.10 6.79 6.24
CA ILE A 4 -2.79 6.14 6.12
C ILE A 4 -2.64 5.12 7.23
N VAL A 5 -2.16 3.93 6.89
CA VAL A 5 -1.82 2.87 7.84
C VAL A 5 -0.43 2.36 7.52
N GLY A 6 0.38 2.10 8.55
CA GLY A 6 1.68 1.48 8.40
C GLY A 6 1.98 0.55 9.57
N VAL A 7 2.53 -0.61 9.27
CA VAL A 7 3.10 -1.52 10.26
C VAL A 7 4.55 -1.81 9.92
N LEU A 8 5.38 -1.91 10.96
CA LEU A 8 6.81 -2.12 10.86
C LEU A 8 7.21 -3.31 11.73
N GLN A 9 8.08 -4.16 11.20
CA GLN A 9 8.70 -5.24 11.93
C GLN A 9 10.13 -4.86 12.31
N TYR A 10 10.46 -5.06 13.59
CA TYR A 10 11.82 -4.93 14.11
C TYR A 10 12.35 -6.28 14.55
N LYS A 11 13.67 -6.34 14.81
CA LYS A 11 14.30 -7.50 15.44
C LYS A 11 13.61 -7.81 16.77
N SER A 12 13.21 -9.06 16.95
CA SER A 12 12.47 -9.53 18.11
C SER A 12 12.79 -11.01 18.37
N GLU A 13 12.60 -11.46 19.61
CA GLU A 13 12.74 -12.86 20.04
C GLU A 13 11.55 -13.73 19.64
N VAL A 14 10.38 -13.13 19.39
CA VAL A 14 9.18 -13.83 18.89
C VAL A 14 9.47 -14.42 17.49
N PRO A 15 9.10 -15.67 17.17
CA PRO A 15 9.30 -16.26 15.84
C PRO A 15 8.77 -15.38 14.69
N VAL A 16 9.51 -15.34 13.57
CA VAL A 16 9.22 -14.47 12.41
C VAL A 16 7.79 -14.71 11.89
N ASP A 17 7.43 -15.97 11.67
CA ASP A 17 6.12 -16.39 11.18
C ASP A 17 4.95 -15.91 12.06
N VAL A 18 5.13 -15.99 13.39
CA VAL A 18 4.14 -15.52 14.36
C VAL A 18 3.96 -14.01 14.28
N ARG A 19 5.09 -13.26 14.21
CA ARG A 19 5.04 -11.79 14.09
C ARG A 19 4.41 -11.37 12.78
N GLU A 20 4.81 -11.98 11.66
CA GLU A 20 4.28 -11.65 10.35
C GLU A 20 2.78 -11.86 10.28
N ARG A 21 2.28 -12.99 10.80
CA ARG A 21 0.84 -13.24 10.91
C ARG A 21 0.13 -12.19 11.76
N ALA A 22 0.69 -11.81 12.91
CA ALA A 22 0.09 -10.80 13.78
C ALA A 22 0.04 -9.42 13.09
N LEU A 23 1.11 -9.04 12.39
CA LEU A 23 1.18 -7.77 11.66
C LEU A 23 0.22 -7.75 10.47
N ARG A 24 0.00 -8.87 9.77
CA ARG A 24 -1.06 -8.99 8.72
C ARG A 24 -2.41 -8.62 9.28
N ILE A 25 -2.82 -9.29 10.35
CA ILE A 25 -4.13 -9.10 10.97
C ILE A 25 -4.27 -7.65 11.44
N LEU A 26 -3.26 -7.13 12.15
CA LEU A 26 -3.27 -5.76 12.64
C LEU A 26 -3.39 -4.75 11.48
N PHE A 27 -2.62 -4.95 10.41
CA PHE A 27 -2.65 -4.08 9.25
C PHE A 27 -4.00 -4.13 8.52
N SER A 28 -4.54 -5.33 8.24
CA SER A 28 -5.83 -5.49 7.58
C SER A 28 -6.95 -4.80 8.36
N GLU A 29 -7.01 -5.03 9.67
CA GLU A 29 -7.99 -4.41 10.55
C GLU A 29 -7.85 -2.89 10.60
N ALA A 30 -6.62 -2.39 10.71
CA ALA A 30 -6.35 -0.96 10.72
C ALA A 30 -6.72 -0.31 9.38
N LEU A 31 -6.42 -0.95 8.25
CA LEU A 31 -6.74 -0.46 6.91
C LEU A 31 -8.26 -0.35 6.72
N ILE A 32 -9.00 -1.40 7.06
CA ILE A 32 -10.48 -1.42 6.98
C ILE A 32 -11.09 -0.36 7.89
N LYS A 33 -10.61 -0.18 9.12
CA LYS A 33 -11.12 0.87 10.02
C LYS A 33 -10.81 2.29 9.51
N THR A 34 -9.70 2.43 8.80
CA THR A 34 -9.26 3.68 8.19
C THR A 34 -10.06 4.06 6.95
N GLU A 35 -10.79 3.11 6.34
CA GLU A 35 -11.68 3.32 5.18
C GLU A 35 -12.61 4.53 5.31
N THR A 36 -13.17 4.76 6.49
CA THR A 36 -14.11 5.88 6.75
C THR A 36 -13.54 7.26 6.41
N ARG A 37 -12.21 7.35 6.26
CA ARG A 37 -11.48 8.54 5.83
C ARG A 37 -11.48 8.71 4.29
N GLY A 38 -11.47 7.61 3.55
CA GLY A 38 -11.46 7.61 2.08
C GLY A 38 -11.91 6.27 1.50
N GLU A 39 -12.95 6.30 0.68
CA GLU A 39 -13.62 5.11 0.12
C GLU A 39 -13.46 5.01 -1.41
N ASP A 40 -12.77 5.97 -2.03
CA ASP A 40 -12.73 6.08 -3.49
C ASP A 40 -11.68 5.14 -4.11
N ALA A 41 -10.60 4.83 -3.38
CA ALA A 41 -9.59 3.85 -3.78
C ALA A 41 -8.75 3.37 -2.59
N THR A 42 -8.11 2.22 -2.75
CA THR A 42 -7.20 1.64 -1.75
C THR A 42 -5.91 1.19 -2.43
N GLY A 43 -4.79 1.37 -1.75
CA GLY A 43 -3.51 0.83 -2.22
C GLY A 43 -2.60 0.49 -1.06
N VAL A 44 -1.68 -0.42 -1.32
CA VAL A 44 -0.78 -1.00 -0.34
C VAL A 44 0.58 -1.30 -0.97
N TYR A 45 1.65 -1.15 -0.21
CA TYR A 45 2.98 -1.64 -0.58
C TYR A 45 3.67 -2.33 0.59
N GLN A 46 4.50 -3.32 0.29
CA GLN A 46 5.34 -4.02 1.25
C GLN A 46 6.80 -3.95 0.86
N VAL A 47 7.68 -4.00 1.85
CA VAL A 47 9.14 -3.97 1.67
C VAL A 47 9.77 -5.09 2.49
N HIS A 48 10.66 -5.84 1.86
CA HIS A 48 11.42 -6.94 2.44
C HIS A 48 12.81 -6.48 2.89
N SER A 49 13.43 -7.27 3.77
CA SER A 49 14.71 -6.93 4.41
C SER A 49 15.92 -6.92 3.48
N ASP A 50 15.80 -7.49 2.28
CA ASP A 50 16.77 -7.35 1.19
C ASP A 50 16.52 -6.14 0.28
N GLY A 51 15.47 -5.37 0.56
CA GLY A 51 15.08 -4.20 -0.21
C GLY A 51 14.11 -4.49 -1.35
N ASP A 52 13.74 -5.75 -1.58
CA ASP A 52 12.69 -6.06 -2.56
C ASP A 52 11.35 -5.51 -2.06
N TRP A 53 10.50 -5.11 -3.01
CA TRP A 53 9.24 -4.45 -2.69
C TRP A 53 8.18 -4.75 -3.74
N MET A 54 6.94 -4.70 -3.29
CA MET A 54 5.79 -4.87 -4.16
C MET A 54 4.69 -3.91 -3.76
N MET A 55 3.90 -3.48 -4.72
CA MET A 55 2.72 -2.65 -4.47
C MET A 55 1.55 -3.07 -5.34
N THR A 56 0.34 -2.82 -4.84
CA THR A 56 -0.88 -2.90 -5.64
C THR A 56 -1.86 -1.82 -5.18
N LYS A 57 -2.79 -1.46 -6.06
CA LYS A 57 -3.81 -0.45 -5.82
C LYS A 57 -5.02 -0.66 -6.72
N LYS A 58 -6.19 -0.30 -6.19
CA LYS A 58 -7.46 -0.48 -6.88
C LYS A 58 -8.45 0.62 -6.51
N GLY A 59 -9.26 1.03 -7.48
CA GLY A 59 -10.35 2.00 -7.35
C GLY A 59 -11.57 1.49 -6.59
N VAL A 60 -11.34 0.83 -5.44
CA VAL A 60 -12.39 0.35 -4.54
C VAL A 60 -11.98 0.62 -3.10
N LYS A 61 -12.96 0.63 -2.20
CA LYS A 61 -12.73 0.77 -0.77
C LYS A 61 -12.05 -0.48 -0.19
N SER A 62 -11.33 -0.31 0.91
CA SER A 62 -10.46 -1.34 1.49
C SER A 62 -11.19 -2.60 1.95
N SER A 63 -12.41 -2.47 2.48
CA SER A 63 -13.27 -3.58 2.91
C SER A 63 -13.69 -4.43 1.72
N GLU A 64 -14.08 -3.80 0.61
CA GLU A 64 -14.39 -4.51 -0.64
C GLU A 64 -13.17 -5.26 -1.17
N TRP A 65 -12.02 -4.59 -1.20
CA TRP A 65 -10.81 -5.19 -1.73
C TRP A 65 -10.29 -6.35 -0.88
N ALA A 66 -10.33 -6.22 0.45
CA ALA A 66 -9.88 -7.25 1.39
C ALA A 66 -10.64 -8.58 1.24
N TYR A 67 -11.89 -8.54 0.75
CA TYR A 67 -12.72 -9.72 0.51
C TYR A 67 -12.81 -10.14 -0.96
N THR A 68 -12.11 -9.44 -1.86
CA THR A 68 -12.11 -9.76 -3.29
C THR A 68 -11.21 -10.97 -3.56
N ARG A 69 -11.73 -11.98 -4.26
CA ARG A 69 -10.94 -13.09 -4.81
C ARG A 69 -10.42 -12.74 -6.19
N ALA A 70 -9.23 -13.23 -6.54
CA ALA A 70 -8.68 -13.07 -7.89
C ALA A 70 -9.65 -13.62 -8.95
N ASN A 71 -9.80 -12.86 -10.04
CA ASN A 71 -10.44 -13.29 -11.28
C ASN A 71 -9.45 -13.07 -12.44
N ASP A 72 -9.78 -13.55 -13.63
CA ASP A 72 -8.86 -13.56 -14.78
C ASP A 72 -8.41 -12.15 -15.26
N GLU A 73 -9.05 -11.07 -14.78
CA GLU A 73 -8.75 -9.68 -15.18
C GLU A 73 -7.89 -8.93 -14.16
N ASP A 74 -7.77 -9.41 -12.92
CA ASP A 74 -7.09 -8.69 -11.84
C ASP A 74 -5.87 -9.48 -11.36
N HIS A 75 -4.70 -9.15 -11.91
CA HIS A 75 -3.47 -9.94 -11.76
C HIS A 75 -2.91 -10.01 -10.32
N MET A 76 -3.36 -9.16 -9.39
CA MET A 76 -2.92 -9.23 -7.99
C MET A 76 -3.96 -8.65 -7.02
N VAL A 77 -4.64 -9.52 -6.26
CA VAL A 77 -5.58 -9.09 -5.21
C VAL A 77 -4.90 -8.89 -3.85
N TYR A 78 -5.64 -8.32 -2.90
CA TYR A 78 -5.16 -8.10 -1.53
C TYR A 78 -4.63 -9.39 -0.89
N GLN A 79 -5.35 -10.51 -1.03
CA GLN A 79 -4.92 -11.79 -0.47
C GLN A 79 -3.62 -12.29 -1.10
N ASP A 80 -3.47 -12.18 -2.42
CA ASP A 80 -2.25 -12.58 -3.13
C ASP A 80 -1.04 -11.77 -2.64
N LEU A 81 -1.21 -10.46 -2.45
CA LEU A 81 -0.17 -9.64 -1.84
C LEU A 81 0.16 -10.11 -0.42
N MET A 82 -0.84 -10.43 0.40
CA MET A 82 -0.61 -10.96 1.74
C MET A 82 0.04 -12.35 1.73
N ASP A 83 -0.17 -13.15 0.69
CA ASP A 83 0.41 -14.48 0.55
C ASP A 83 1.87 -14.40 0.11
N THR A 84 2.19 -13.47 -0.79
CA THR A 84 3.58 -13.21 -1.22
C THR A 84 4.50 -12.82 -0.08
N TRP A 85 3.97 -12.19 0.96
CA TRP A 85 4.71 -11.86 2.18
C TRP A 85 5.39 -13.10 2.77
N SER A 86 4.66 -14.22 2.98
CA SER A 86 5.26 -15.44 3.57
C SER A 86 6.10 -16.24 2.58
N ALA A 87 5.85 -16.07 1.29
CA ALA A 87 6.54 -16.80 0.24
C ALA A 87 7.92 -16.20 -0.10
N HIS A 88 8.15 -14.94 0.26
CA HIS A 88 9.40 -14.25 -0.03
C HIS A 88 10.56 -14.80 0.81
N ALA A 89 11.76 -14.90 0.21
CA ALA A 89 12.94 -15.47 0.87
C ALA A 89 13.45 -14.62 2.04
N SER A 90 13.28 -13.29 1.93
CA SER A 90 13.67 -12.33 2.95
C SER A 90 12.46 -11.84 3.74
N PRO A 91 12.52 -11.79 5.08
CA PRO A 91 11.40 -11.32 5.92
C PRO A 91 10.91 -9.93 5.52
N MET A 92 9.62 -9.70 5.63
CA MET A 92 9.04 -8.37 5.45
C MET A 92 9.45 -7.45 6.62
N THR A 93 9.75 -6.20 6.28
CA THR A 93 10.12 -5.15 7.24
C THR A 93 9.02 -4.11 7.40
N ALA A 94 8.30 -3.80 6.32
CA ALA A 94 7.26 -2.78 6.32
C ALA A 94 6.06 -3.17 5.46
N LEU A 95 4.87 -2.81 5.90
CA LEU A 95 3.64 -2.84 5.12
C LEU A 95 2.88 -1.54 5.36
N VAL A 96 2.55 -0.86 4.27
CA VAL A 96 1.97 0.48 4.31
C VAL A 96 0.79 0.54 3.36
N GLY A 97 -0.28 1.20 3.80
CA GLY A 97 -1.55 1.27 3.09
C GLY A 97 -2.15 2.66 3.14
N HIS A 98 -2.99 2.92 2.15
CA HIS A 98 -3.64 4.20 1.96
C HIS A 98 -5.09 4.02 1.49
N CYS A 99 -6.01 4.71 2.17
CA CYS A 99 -7.42 4.81 1.81
C CYS A 99 -7.69 6.22 1.26
N ARG A 100 -7.98 6.31 -0.03
CA ARG A 100 -8.05 7.57 -0.77
C ARG A 100 -9.44 8.19 -0.72
N LYS A 101 -9.48 9.50 -0.42
CA LYS A 101 -10.60 10.38 -0.75
C LYS A 101 -10.12 11.37 -1.81
N ALA A 102 -10.56 11.19 -3.04
CA ALA A 102 -10.07 11.97 -4.17
C ALA A 102 -10.53 13.42 -4.07
N THR A 103 -9.55 14.33 -4.03
CA THR A 103 -9.74 15.78 -4.18
C THR A 103 -9.47 16.24 -5.61
N VAL A 104 -8.56 15.55 -6.30
CA VAL A 104 -8.13 15.78 -7.69
C VAL A 104 -8.14 14.45 -8.46
N GLY A 105 -8.39 14.48 -9.77
CA GLY A 105 -8.33 13.29 -10.64
C GLY A 105 -9.58 12.39 -10.61
N SER A 106 -9.39 11.14 -11.03
CA SER A 106 -10.40 10.19 -11.50
C SER A 106 -11.33 9.56 -10.44
N LYS A 107 -11.29 10.02 -9.18
CA LYS A 107 -12.02 9.39 -8.06
C LYS A 107 -11.81 7.86 -7.94
N GLY A 108 -10.61 7.39 -8.25
CA GLY A 108 -10.23 5.99 -8.13
C GLY A 108 -10.24 5.22 -9.45
N ALA A 109 -10.87 5.74 -10.51
CA ALA A 109 -10.98 5.03 -11.79
C ALA A 109 -9.64 4.88 -12.53
N ASP A 110 -8.74 5.87 -12.40
CA ASP A 110 -7.36 5.78 -12.85
C ASP A 110 -6.44 5.45 -11.67
N ASN A 111 -5.81 4.28 -11.75
CA ASN A 111 -4.86 3.82 -10.74
C ASN A 111 -3.58 4.68 -10.68
N ASN A 112 -3.24 5.45 -11.70
CA ASN A 112 -2.13 6.40 -11.65
C ASN A 112 -2.34 7.49 -10.59
N ASP A 113 -3.59 7.90 -10.37
CA ASP A 113 -3.96 8.88 -9.35
C ASP A 113 -4.00 8.30 -7.93
N ASN A 114 -4.05 6.97 -7.82
CA ASN A 114 -4.18 6.27 -6.56
C ASN A 114 -2.80 6.05 -5.93
N HIS A 115 -2.73 6.21 -4.61
CA HIS A 115 -1.54 5.85 -3.84
C HIS A 115 -1.54 4.35 -3.51
N PRO A 116 -0.37 3.71 -3.38
CA PRO A 116 0.97 4.29 -3.40
C PRO A 116 1.48 4.70 -4.79
N PHE A 117 2.53 5.55 -4.77
CA PHE A 117 3.36 5.84 -5.94
C PHE A 117 4.76 5.26 -5.73
N ALA A 118 5.40 4.88 -6.83
CA ALA A 118 6.78 4.45 -6.87
C ALA A 118 7.55 5.34 -7.85
N ILE A 119 8.70 5.86 -7.43
CA ILE A 119 9.60 6.65 -8.26
C ILE A 119 10.92 5.90 -8.33
N GLN A 120 11.30 5.45 -9.52
CA GLN A 120 12.60 4.84 -9.73
C GLN A 120 13.69 5.90 -9.59
N VAL A 121 14.66 5.67 -8.69
CA VAL A 121 15.79 6.58 -8.46
C VAL A 121 16.98 6.19 -9.33
N ASP A 122 17.23 4.89 -9.46
CA ASP A 122 18.23 4.30 -10.35
C ASP A 122 17.81 2.87 -10.72
N GLU A 123 18.65 2.07 -11.40
CA GLU A 123 18.30 0.70 -11.82
C GLU A 123 17.91 -0.26 -10.69
N LYS A 124 18.25 0.06 -9.43
CA LYS A 124 18.08 -0.83 -8.27
C LYS A 124 17.24 -0.23 -7.14
N ASN A 125 17.09 1.09 -7.09
CA ASN A 125 16.46 1.80 -5.99
C ASN A 125 15.17 2.50 -6.42
N ALA A 126 14.13 2.36 -5.60
CA ALA A 126 12.86 3.06 -5.77
C ALA A 126 12.43 3.76 -4.47
N LEU A 127 11.81 4.93 -4.62
CA LEU A 127 11.11 5.62 -3.55
C LEU A 127 9.64 5.25 -3.59
N LEU A 128 9.14 4.70 -2.49
CA LEU A 128 7.73 4.36 -2.31
C LEU A 128 7.07 5.40 -1.42
N GLY A 129 5.92 5.91 -1.85
CA GLY A 129 5.26 7.01 -1.17
C GLY A 129 3.74 6.90 -1.15
N ILE A 130 3.19 7.46 -0.08
CA ILE A 130 1.78 7.70 0.15
C ILE A 130 1.63 9.10 0.75
N HIS A 131 0.50 9.74 0.52
CA HIS A 131 0.29 11.12 0.98
C HIS A 131 -1.17 11.33 1.41
N ASN A 132 -1.35 12.08 2.50
CA ASN A 132 -2.65 12.56 2.93
C ASN A 132 -2.56 14.07 3.17
N GLY A 133 -3.05 14.83 2.20
CA GLY A 133 -2.97 16.28 2.18
C GLY A 133 -3.12 16.79 0.76
N THR A 134 -2.85 18.09 0.57
CA THR A 134 -2.77 18.72 -0.75
C THR A 134 -1.46 19.47 -0.83
N LEU A 135 -0.76 19.34 -1.96
CA LEU A 135 0.41 20.16 -2.26
C LEU A 135 -0.04 21.35 -3.11
N ASP A 136 -0.25 22.49 -2.48
CA ASP A 136 -0.80 23.69 -3.13
C ASP A 136 0.16 24.33 -4.15
N ASN A 137 1.41 23.86 -4.21
CA ASN A 137 2.47 24.34 -5.10
C ASN A 137 3.08 23.22 -5.97
N HIS A 138 2.34 22.12 -6.21
CA HIS A 138 2.85 20.98 -6.97
C HIS A 138 3.33 21.34 -8.38
N GLU A 139 2.65 22.27 -9.08
CA GLU A 139 3.07 22.76 -10.40
C GLU A 139 4.48 23.38 -10.35
N ILE A 140 4.76 24.22 -9.33
CA ILE A 140 6.07 24.87 -9.14
C ILE A 140 7.16 23.83 -8.83
N ILE A 141 6.82 22.77 -8.11
CA ILE A 141 7.76 21.69 -7.78
C ILE A 141 8.09 20.90 -9.06
N ILE A 142 7.07 20.52 -9.83
CA ILE A 142 7.22 19.77 -11.07
C ILE A 142 8.06 20.55 -12.09
N ASP A 143 7.84 21.86 -12.24
CA ASP A 143 8.62 22.71 -13.14
C ASP A 143 10.12 22.79 -12.79
N LYS A 144 10.51 22.40 -11.57
CA LYS A 144 11.90 22.45 -11.09
C LYS A 144 12.58 21.08 -11.03
N LEU A 145 11.88 20.00 -11.38
CA LEU A 145 12.39 18.63 -11.45
C LEU A 145 12.78 18.28 -12.88
#